data_AF-A0A2E6VMS8-F1
#
_entry.id   AF-A0A2E6VMS8-F1
#
_cell.length_a   1.000
_cell.length_b   1.000
_cell.length_c   1.000
_cell.angle_alpha   90.00
_cell.angle_beta   90.00
_cell.angle_gamma   90.00
#
_symmetry.space_group_name_H-M   'P 1'
#
loop_
_entity.id
_entity.type
_entity.pdbx_description
1 polymer ?
#
loop_
_entity_poly.entity_id
_entity_poly.type
_entity_poly.pdbx_seq_one_letter_code
_entity_poly.pdbx_strand_id
1 'polypeptide(L)'
;MPPKVLCWSCEKEWEMGSQPVVCSACGKVQKVAPNISPYVVFGYDNPSFNLDAEELETRWLKRSRRCHPDRYAMRDAAERRYAVEQMAATNDAYKLLSNDISRGAFLIEQKGWPTEIFPPEEFLMDMMEAQESAHDAGANKVSLQTDFEGRFAKDREILGEVLDAGTGTPEEAAGALTRLRYFQRVLDALKGQAPEV
;
A
#
# COMPACT_ATOMS: atom_id res chain seq x y z
N MET A 1 16.87 1.52 -21.73
CA MET A 1 17.52 2.40 -20.72
C MET A 1 16.41 3.15 -20.02
N PRO A 2 16.40 3.20 -18.66
CA PRO A 2 15.41 4.02 -17.97
C PRO A 2 15.58 5.48 -18.37
N PRO A 3 14.47 6.24 -18.55
CA PRO A 3 14.56 7.66 -18.84
C PRO A 3 15.32 8.38 -17.72
N LYS A 4 16.03 9.44 -18.08
CA LYS A 4 16.85 10.22 -17.15
C LYS A 4 16.08 11.45 -16.69
N VAL A 5 16.23 11.80 -15.41
CA VAL A 5 15.66 13.01 -14.81
C VAL A 5 16.80 13.91 -14.35
N LEU A 6 16.63 15.23 -14.53
CA LEU A 6 17.63 16.22 -14.13
C LEU A 6 17.34 16.76 -12.73
N CYS A 7 18.41 17.00 -11.98
CA CYS A 7 18.31 17.76 -10.74
C CYS A 7 17.87 19.20 -11.03
N TRP A 8 16.83 19.67 -10.34
CA TRP A 8 16.29 21.02 -10.54
C TRP A 8 17.27 22.15 -10.14
N SER A 9 18.35 21.82 -9.41
CA SER A 9 19.32 22.80 -8.91
C SER A 9 20.69 22.72 -9.58
N CYS A 10 21.20 21.53 -9.88
CA CYS A 10 22.56 21.36 -10.43
C CYS A 10 22.60 20.59 -11.75
N GLU A 11 21.43 20.26 -12.32
CA GLU A 11 21.27 19.61 -13.62
C GLU A 11 21.91 18.20 -13.74
N LYS A 12 22.47 17.66 -12.65
CA LYS A 12 22.97 16.27 -12.65
C LYS A 12 21.85 15.28 -12.92
N GLU A 13 22.12 14.34 -13.81
CA GLU A 13 21.22 13.26 -14.20
C GLU A 13 21.12 12.17 -13.12
N TRP A 14 19.93 11.58 -13.01
CA TRP A 14 19.66 10.35 -12.27
C TRP A 14 18.62 9.51 -13.02
N GLU A 15 18.58 8.20 -12.73
CA GLU A 15 17.67 7.26 -13.40
C GLU A 15 16.26 7.40 -12.83
N MET A 16 15.25 7.58 -13.68
CA MET A 16 13.85 7.79 -13.27
C MET A 16 13.30 6.70 -12.32
N GLY A 17 13.83 5.47 -12.40
CA GLY A 17 13.48 4.35 -11.52
C GLY A 17 14.06 4.43 -10.11
N SER A 18 14.84 5.46 -9.78
CA SER A 18 15.51 5.60 -8.49
C SER A 18 15.16 6.94 -7.84
N GLN A 19 13.92 7.19 -7.40
CA GLN A 19 13.52 8.51 -6.89
C GLN A 19 14.31 8.94 -5.64
N PRO A 20 15.35 9.78 -5.77
CA PRO A 20 16.18 10.14 -4.66
C PRO A 20 15.46 11.26 -3.91
N VAL A 21 15.45 11.16 -2.59
CA VAL A 21 14.96 12.28 -1.77
C VAL A 21 15.87 13.50 -1.95
N VAL A 22 17.18 13.26 -2.08
CA VAL A 22 18.22 14.30 -2.12
C VAL A 22 19.19 14.02 -3.26
N CYS A 23 19.59 15.05 -4.01
CA CYS A 23 20.60 14.94 -5.05
C CYS A 23 21.96 14.54 -4.48
N SER A 24 22.62 13.54 -5.07
CA SER A 24 23.94 13.06 -4.65
C SER A 24 25.08 14.04 -4.94
N ALA A 25 24.88 15.03 -5.82
CA ALA A 25 25.91 16.03 -6.13
C ALA A 25 25.77 17.32 -5.33
N CYS A 26 24.58 17.92 -5.28
CA CYS A 26 24.40 19.22 -4.63
C CYS A 26 23.68 19.16 -3.28
N GLY A 27 23.18 17.99 -2.86
CA GLY A 27 22.51 17.84 -1.56
C GLY A 27 21.12 18.50 -1.47
N LYS A 28 20.57 19.02 -2.57
CA LYS A 28 19.21 19.60 -2.59
C LYS A 28 18.14 18.51 -2.59
N VAL A 29 17.09 18.72 -1.81
CA VAL A 29 15.89 17.86 -1.85
C VAL A 29 15.26 17.93 -3.25
N GLN A 30 14.87 16.79 -3.81
CA GLN A 30 14.34 16.72 -5.18
C GLN A 30 12.81 16.74 -5.20
N LYS A 31 12.25 17.13 -6.35
CA LYS A 31 10.81 17.03 -6.64
C LYS A 31 10.37 15.57 -6.66
N VAL A 32 9.11 15.32 -6.31
CA VAL A 32 8.46 14.03 -6.55
C VAL A 32 8.12 13.92 -8.04
N ALA A 33 8.45 12.80 -8.68
CA ALA A 33 8.04 12.57 -10.06
C ALA A 33 6.51 12.42 -10.14
N PRO A 34 5.86 12.98 -11.17
CA PRO A 34 4.42 12.81 -11.34
C PRO A 34 4.08 11.33 -11.54
N ASN A 35 2.98 10.88 -10.94
CA ASN A 35 2.50 9.49 -11.02
C ASN A 35 3.56 8.44 -10.64
N ILE A 36 4.46 8.76 -9.71
CA ILE A 36 5.43 7.79 -9.22
C ILE A 36 4.72 6.59 -8.58
N SER A 37 5.14 5.38 -8.97
CA SER A 37 4.71 4.15 -8.33
C SER A 37 5.17 4.09 -6.87
N PRO A 38 4.31 3.70 -5.91
CA PRO A 38 4.69 3.47 -4.51
C PRO A 38 5.92 2.57 -4.34
N TYR A 39 6.10 1.59 -5.22
CA TYR A 39 7.26 0.69 -5.22
C TYR A 39 8.57 1.45 -5.52
N VAL A 40 8.54 2.37 -6.47
CA VAL A 40 9.69 3.21 -6.83
C VAL A 40 10.01 4.21 -5.71
N VAL A 41 9.01 4.69 -4.95
CA VAL A 41 9.22 5.55 -3.78
C VAL A 41 10.13 4.87 -2.76
N PHE A 42 9.98 3.56 -2.55
CA PHE A 42 10.83 2.80 -1.63
C PHE A 42 11.99 2.07 -2.30
N GLY A 43 12.12 2.16 -3.63
CA GLY A 43 13.22 1.54 -4.39
C GLY A 43 13.10 0.01 -4.47
N TYR A 44 11.89 -0.50 -4.63
CA TYR A 44 11.69 -1.89 -5.05
C TYR A 44 11.91 -2.00 -6.56
N ASP A 45 12.72 -2.98 -6.98
CA ASP A 45 13.04 -3.17 -8.39
C ASP A 45 11.82 -3.64 -9.20
N ASN A 46 10.96 -4.45 -8.57
CA ASN A 46 9.74 -4.98 -9.17
C ASN A 46 8.56 -4.84 -8.20
N PRO A 47 7.35 -4.47 -8.69
CA PRO A 47 6.13 -4.55 -7.90
C PRO A 47 5.83 -6.01 -7.50
N SER A 48 5.48 -6.22 -6.24
CA SER A 48 5.09 -7.54 -5.71
C SER A 48 4.08 -7.37 -4.59
N PHE A 49 3.14 -8.31 -4.50
CA PHE A 49 2.14 -8.37 -3.45
C PHE A 49 2.77 -8.79 -2.12
N ASN A 50 3.60 -9.82 -2.10
CA ASN A 50 4.27 -10.27 -0.87
C ASN A 50 5.48 -9.40 -0.52
N LEU A 51 5.23 -8.32 0.21
CA LEU A 51 6.27 -7.48 0.80
C LEU A 51 6.55 -7.88 2.25
N ASP A 52 7.82 -7.83 2.63
CA ASP A 52 8.24 -7.89 4.02
C ASP A 52 7.85 -6.58 4.73
N ALA A 53 7.04 -6.70 5.78
CA ALA A 53 6.53 -5.55 6.53
C ALA A 53 7.63 -4.81 7.29
N GLU A 54 8.61 -5.53 7.87
CA GLU A 54 9.74 -4.93 8.58
C GLU A 54 10.68 -4.21 7.61
N GLU A 55 10.90 -4.78 6.43
CA GLU A 55 11.66 -4.14 5.37
C GLU A 55 10.97 -2.85 4.90
N LEU A 56 9.66 -2.91 4.64
CA LEU A 56 8.87 -1.75 4.21
C LEU A 56 8.91 -0.64 5.26
N GLU A 57 8.69 -0.96 6.54
CA GLU A 57 8.77 0.00 7.64
C GLU A 57 10.17 0.61 7.75
N THR A 58 11.22 -0.20 7.63
CA THR A 58 12.61 0.27 7.64
C THR A 58 12.88 1.24 6.49
N ARG A 59 12.41 0.93 5.28
CA ARG A 59 12.52 1.81 4.10
C ARG A 59 11.74 3.11 4.32
N TRP A 60 10.54 3.04 4.88
CA TRP A 60 9.72 4.20 5.24
C TRP A 60 10.41 5.10 6.26
N LEU A 61 10.84 4.57 7.41
CA LEU A 61 11.53 5.36 8.45
C LEU A 61 12.80 6.04 7.90
N LYS A 62 13.60 5.31 7.12
CA LYS A 62 14.82 5.85 6.49
C LYS A 62 14.49 6.98 5.51
N ARG A 63 13.44 6.83 4.71
CA ARG A 63 13.01 7.84 3.73
C ARG A 63 12.43 9.07 4.43
N SER A 64 11.50 8.88 5.38
CA SER A 64 10.86 9.94 6.18
C SER A 64 11.89 10.81 6.89
N ARG A 65 12.93 10.22 7.50
CA ARG A 65 14.03 10.98 8.11
C ARG A 65 14.81 11.84 7.13
N ARG A 66 14.86 11.50 5.84
CA ARG A 66 15.58 12.28 4.81
C ARG A 66 14.72 13.41 4.24
N CYS A 67 13.41 13.24 4.12
CA CYS A 67 12.48 14.23 3.57
C CYS A 67 11.73 15.06 4.62
N HIS A 68 11.87 14.76 5.93
CA HIS A 68 11.10 15.42 6.98
C HIS A 68 11.14 16.96 6.85
N PRO A 69 9.97 17.65 6.79
CA PRO A 69 9.90 19.09 6.56
C PRO A 69 10.76 19.93 7.53
N ASP A 70 10.83 19.53 8.80
CA ASP A 70 11.65 20.22 9.82
C ASP A 70 13.12 20.38 9.43
N ARG A 71 13.69 19.41 8.69
CA ARG A 71 15.08 19.48 8.23
C ARG A 71 15.30 20.61 7.22
N TYR A 72 14.23 21.04 6.56
CA TYR A 72 14.24 22.06 5.52
C TYR A 72 13.57 23.36 5.98
N ALA A 73 13.11 23.48 7.24
CA ALA A 73 12.37 24.64 7.74
C ALA A 73 13.10 25.98 7.55
N MET A 74 14.44 25.97 7.60
CA MET A 74 15.30 27.15 7.39
C MET A 74 15.89 27.24 5.96
N ARG A 75 15.43 26.40 5.03
CA ARG A 75 15.89 26.38 3.63
C ARG A 75 15.03 27.28 2.74
N ASP A 76 15.46 27.43 1.49
CA ASP A 76 14.72 28.22 0.51
C ASP A 76 13.30 27.66 0.27
N ALA A 77 12.43 28.50 -0.30
CA ALA A 77 11.02 28.17 -0.47
C ALA A 77 10.80 26.92 -1.35
N ALA A 78 11.67 26.69 -2.35
CA ALA A 78 11.58 25.51 -3.21
C ALA A 78 11.93 24.24 -2.44
N GLU A 79 13.01 24.25 -1.66
CA GLU A 79 13.38 23.12 -0.80
C GLU A 79 12.30 22.78 0.24
N ARG A 80 11.74 23.78 0.91
CA ARG A 80 10.65 23.57 1.88
C ARG A 80 9.44 22.89 1.23
N ARG A 81 9.03 23.39 0.07
CA ARG A 81 7.92 22.82 -0.70
C ARG A 81 8.22 21.38 -1.11
N TYR A 82 9.38 21.11 -1.69
CA TYR A 82 9.73 19.75 -2.15
C TYR A 82 9.90 18.76 -1.00
N ALA A 83 10.34 19.20 0.18
CA ALA A 83 10.37 18.35 1.37
C ALA A 83 8.95 17.91 1.79
N VAL A 84 7.99 18.84 1.79
CA VAL A 84 6.57 18.53 2.06
C VAL A 84 6.01 17.56 1.02
N GLU A 85 6.23 17.82 -0.27
CA GLU A 85 5.79 16.92 -1.35
C GLU A 85 6.40 15.52 -1.21
N GLN A 86 7.69 15.41 -0.89
CA GLN A 86 8.36 14.13 -0.68
C GLN A 86 7.84 13.39 0.55
N MET A 87 7.53 14.10 1.64
CA MET A 87 6.95 13.49 2.85
C MET A 87 5.54 12.97 2.57
N ALA A 88 4.71 13.73 1.87
CA ALA A 88 3.38 13.29 1.45
C ALA A 88 3.46 12.02 0.59
N ALA A 89 4.26 12.03 -0.48
CA ALA A 89 4.44 10.86 -1.34
C ALA A 89 5.00 9.63 -0.60
N THR A 90 5.85 9.86 0.41
CA THR A 90 6.41 8.78 1.25
C THR A 90 5.33 8.16 2.13
N ASN A 91 4.46 8.97 2.73
CA ASN A 91 3.36 8.48 3.56
C ASN A 91 2.27 7.81 2.75
N ASP A 92 1.90 8.37 1.60
CA ASP A 92 0.89 7.79 0.71
C ASP A 92 1.34 6.42 0.18
N ALA A 93 2.61 6.33 -0.24
CA ALA A 93 3.20 5.07 -0.67
C ALA A 93 3.23 4.05 0.49
N TYR A 94 3.58 4.47 1.71
CA TYR A 94 3.58 3.57 2.86
C TYR A 94 2.17 3.08 3.17
N LYS A 95 1.17 3.97 3.24
CA LYS A 95 -0.23 3.62 3.52
C LYS A 95 -0.75 2.60 2.50
N LEU A 96 -0.47 2.81 1.21
CA LEU A 96 -0.89 1.92 0.14
C LEU A 96 -0.19 0.56 0.24
N LEU A 97 1.13 0.55 0.43
CA LEU A 97 1.88 -0.69 0.47
C LEU A 97 1.76 -1.43 1.80
N SER A 98 1.47 -0.79 2.93
CA SER A 98 1.35 -1.50 4.22
C SER A 98 0.04 -2.27 4.36
N ASN A 99 -0.98 -1.91 3.58
CA ASN A 99 -2.28 -2.56 3.60
C ASN A 99 -2.42 -3.56 2.44
N ASP A 100 -2.67 -4.83 2.75
CA ASP A 100 -2.76 -5.89 1.73
C ASP A 100 -3.90 -5.67 0.73
N ILE A 101 -5.05 -5.13 1.16
CA ILE A 101 -6.17 -4.80 0.25
C ILE A 101 -5.77 -3.68 -0.71
N SER A 102 -5.20 -2.59 -0.19
CA SER A 102 -4.76 -1.46 -1.02
C SER A 102 -3.65 -1.86 -1.99
N ARG A 103 -2.69 -2.65 -1.52
CA ARG A 103 -1.58 -3.18 -2.33
C ARG A 103 -2.08 -4.13 -3.42
N GLY A 104 -2.97 -5.05 -3.08
CA GLY A 104 -3.59 -5.99 -4.01
C GLY A 104 -4.40 -5.27 -5.08
N ALA A 105 -5.24 -4.32 -4.69
CA ALA A 105 -6.01 -3.49 -5.62
C ALA A 105 -5.10 -2.74 -6.60
N PHE A 106 -4.05 -2.08 -6.10
CA PHE A 106 -3.09 -1.38 -6.94
C PHE A 106 -2.45 -2.30 -7.98
N LEU A 107 -2.00 -3.49 -7.59
CA LEU A 107 -1.36 -4.44 -8.52
C LEU A 107 -2.33 -5.01 -9.56
N ILE A 108 -3.58 -5.27 -9.17
CA ILE A 108 -4.65 -5.71 -10.07
C ILE A 108 -4.97 -4.62 -11.10
N GLU A 109 -5.07 -3.35 -10.67
CA GLU A 109 -5.27 -2.20 -11.57
C GLU A 109 -4.12 -2.03 -12.57
N GLN A 110 -2.86 -2.21 -12.13
CA GLN A 110 -1.70 -2.14 -13.03
C GLN A 110 -1.73 -3.22 -14.12
N LYS A 111 -2.37 -4.37 -13.86
CA LYS A 111 -2.58 -5.44 -14.85
C LYS A 111 -3.80 -5.20 -15.74
N GLY A 112 -4.60 -4.15 -15.49
CA GLY A 112 -5.84 -3.86 -16.21
C GLY A 112 -6.97 -4.83 -15.88
N TRP A 113 -6.91 -5.47 -14.71
CA TRP A 113 -7.89 -6.46 -14.26
C TRP A 113 -8.99 -5.80 -13.40
N PRO A 114 -10.18 -6.41 -13.29
CA PRO A 114 -11.22 -5.91 -12.39
C PRO A 114 -10.78 -6.04 -10.92
N THR A 115 -11.03 -5.02 -10.11
CA THR A 115 -10.73 -5.03 -8.66
C THR A 115 -11.89 -5.50 -7.79
N GLU A 116 -13.06 -5.68 -8.38
CA GLU A 116 -14.28 -6.09 -7.71
C GLU A 116 -15.06 -7.08 -8.56
N ILE A 117 -15.67 -8.05 -7.88
CA ILE A 117 -16.73 -8.89 -8.43
C ILE A 117 -17.94 -8.83 -7.51
N PHE A 118 -19.12 -9.10 -8.07
CA PHE A 118 -20.32 -9.19 -7.26
C PHE A 118 -20.31 -10.50 -6.47
N PRO A 119 -20.31 -10.48 -5.13
CA PRO A 119 -20.34 -11.71 -4.34
C PRO A 119 -21.70 -12.41 -4.47
N PRO A 120 -21.75 -13.75 -4.32
CA PRO A 120 -23.02 -14.47 -4.20
C PRO A 120 -23.86 -13.96 -3.03
N GLU A 121 -25.19 -14.01 -3.15
CA GLU A 121 -26.12 -13.56 -2.12
C GLU A 121 -25.91 -14.28 -0.78
N GLU A 122 -25.66 -15.58 -0.81
CA GLU A 122 -25.35 -16.40 0.36
C GLU A 122 -24.12 -15.87 1.13
N PHE A 123 -23.06 -15.50 0.41
CA PHE A 123 -21.87 -14.91 1.03
C PHE A 123 -22.18 -13.54 1.66
N LEU A 124 -23.00 -12.72 1.02
CA LEU A 124 -23.38 -11.41 1.57
C LEU A 124 -24.17 -11.56 2.88
N MET A 125 -25.11 -12.51 2.92
CA MET A 125 -25.87 -12.83 4.14
C MET A 125 -24.94 -13.31 5.26
N ASP A 126 -24.03 -14.24 4.97
CA ASP A 126 -23.04 -14.73 5.95
C ASP A 126 -22.19 -13.59 6.53
N MET A 127 -21.76 -12.62 5.69
CA MET A 127 -20.95 -11.49 6.14
C MET A 127 -21.75 -10.49 6.99
N MET A 128 -23.04 -10.29 6.67
CA MET A 128 -23.93 -9.46 7.49
C MET A 128 -24.15 -10.07 8.87
N GLU A 129 -24.46 -11.36 8.94
CA GLU A 129 -24.63 -12.09 10.19
C GLU A 129 -23.34 -12.09 11.04
N ALA A 130 -22.19 -12.27 10.38
CA ALA A 130 -20.90 -12.20 11.05
C ALA A 130 -20.59 -10.82 11.62
N GLN A 131 -20.96 -9.74 10.91
CA GLN A 131 -20.76 -8.37 11.37
C GLN A 131 -21.69 -8.02 12.55
N GLU A 132 -22.93 -8.50 12.55
CA GLU A 132 -23.83 -8.38 13.70
C GLU A 132 -23.28 -9.16 14.91
N SER A 133 -22.87 -10.40 14.68
CA SER A 133 -22.25 -11.26 15.70
C SER A 133 -20.97 -10.64 16.28
N ALA A 134 -20.22 -9.87 15.49
CA ALA A 134 -19.01 -9.18 15.93
C ALA A 134 -19.29 -8.09 16.99
N HIS A 135 -20.43 -7.38 16.89
CA HIS A 135 -20.82 -6.35 17.85
C HIS A 135 -21.17 -6.95 19.22
N ASP A 136 -21.83 -8.12 19.21
CA ASP A 136 -22.33 -8.79 20.41
C ASP A 136 -21.44 -9.97 20.87
N ALA A 137 -20.23 -10.08 20.30
CA ALA A 137 -19.42 -11.29 20.35
C ALA A 137 -19.02 -11.74 21.76
N GLY A 138 -19.02 -10.86 22.77
CA GLY A 138 -18.75 -11.20 24.17
C GLY A 138 -17.55 -12.16 24.33
N ALA A 139 -17.81 -13.36 24.86
CA ALA A 139 -16.81 -14.42 25.02
C ALA A 139 -16.36 -15.11 23.70
N ASN A 140 -17.19 -15.07 22.65
CA ASN A 140 -16.92 -15.66 21.34
C ASN A 140 -15.99 -14.78 20.47
N LYS A 141 -15.71 -13.54 20.88
CA LYS A 141 -14.91 -12.56 20.14
C LYS A 141 -13.58 -13.13 19.63
N VAL A 142 -12.83 -13.82 20.50
CA VAL A 142 -11.52 -14.37 20.15
C VAL A 142 -11.64 -15.44 19.08
N SER A 143 -12.63 -16.35 19.20
CA SER A 143 -12.85 -17.41 18.22
C SER A 143 -13.24 -16.84 16.85
N LEU A 144 -14.12 -15.84 16.82
CA LEU A 144 -14.56 -15.22 15.57
C LEU A 144 -13.42 -14.44 14.91
N GLN A 145 -12.60 -13.75 15.71
CA GLN A 145 -11.40 -13.07 15.22
C GLN A 145 -10.43 -14.07 14.59
N THR A 146 -10.12 -15.18 15.25
CA THR A 146 -9.22 -16.21 14.69
C THR A 146 -9.75 -16.84 13.41
N ASP A 147 -11.06 -17.10 13.30
CA ASP A 147 -11.67 -17.61 12.06
C ASP A 147 -11.47 -16.63 10.90
N PHE A 148 -11.82 -15.36 11.10
CA PHE A 148 -11.70 -14.35 10.04
C PHE A 148 -10.25 -14.00 9.71
N GLU A 149 -9.32 -14.02 10.68
CA GLU A 149 -7.88 -13.89 10.42
C GLU A 149 -7.36 -15.06 9.58
N GLY A 150 -7.83 -16.30 9.83
CA GLY A 150 -7.49 -17.47 9.03
C GLY A 150 -8.04 -17.38 7.59
N ARG A 151 -9.29 -16.95 7.42
CA ARG A 151 -9.90 -16.71 6.10
C ARG A 151 -9.18 -15.60 5.34
N PHE A 152 -8.82 -14.52 6.03
CA PHE A 152 -8.04 -13.43 5.47
C PHE A 152 -6.66 -13.90 5.00
N ALA A 153 -5.94 -14.67 5.83
CA ALA A 153 -4.63 -15.21 5.47
C ALA A 153 -4.69 -16.10 4.22
N LYS A 154 -5.75 -16.91 4.08
CA LYS A 154 -5.96 -17.77 2.91
C LYS A 154 -6.19 -16.97 1.63
N ASP A 155 -7.04 -15.95 1.65
CA ASP A 155 -7.28 -15.12 0.46
C ASP A 155 -6.07 -14.23 0.12
N ARG A 156 -5.28 -13.84 1.13
CA ARG A 156 -3.98 -13.20 0.92
C ARG A 156 -3.00 -14.13 0.20
N GLU A 157 -2.96 -15.42 0.55
CA GLU A 157 -2.13 -16.42 -0.14
C GLU A 157 -2.53 -16.55 -1.61
N ILE A 158 -3.83 -16.62 -1.90
CA ILE A 158 -4.36 -16.63 -3.28
C ILE A 158 -3.89 -15.39 -4.06
N LEU A 159 -3.99 -14.19 -3.48
CA LEU A 159 -3.48 -12.98 -4.13
C LEU A 159 -1.97 -13.06 -4.40
N GLY A 160 -1.20 -13.62 -3.49
CA GLY A 160 0.23 -13.88 -3.69
C GLY A 160 0.50 -14.81 -4.88
N GLU A 161 -0.21 -15.93 -4.96
CA GLU A 161 -0.09 -16.89 -6.08
C GLU A 161 -0.44 -16.24 -7.42
N VAL A 162 -1.54 -15.51 -7.48
CA VAL A 162 -2.01 -14.91 -8.74
C VAL A 162 -1.14 -13.71 -9.15
N LEU A 163 -0.76 -12.84 -8.21
CA LEU A 163 -0.08 -11.57 -8.52
C LEU A 163 1.44 -11.71 -8.63
N ASP A 164 2.07 -12.53 -7.79
CA ASP A 164 3.53 -12.72 -7.76
C ASP A 164 3.96 -13.95 -8.58
N ALA A 165 3.35 -15.12 -8.34
CA ALA A 165 3.72 -16.34 -9.05
C ALA A 165 3.11 -16.42 -10.46
N GLY A 166 2.07 -15.62 -10.73
CA GLY A 166 1.39 -15.60 -12.02
C GLY A 166 0.54 -16.85 -12.28
N THR A 167 0.16 -17.57 -11.23
CA THR A 167 -0.65 -18.78 -11.30
C THR A 167 -2.10 -18.43 -10.92
N GLY A 168 -2.95 -18.17 -11.91
CA GLY A 168 -4.39 -17.96 -11.73
C GLY A 168 -5.00 -16.95 -12.69
N THR A 169 -6.25 -16.54 -12.43
CA THR A 169 -7.04 -15.69 -13.33
C THR A 169 -7.36 -14.30 -12.74
N PRO A 170 -7.71 -13.31 -13.60
CA PRO A 170 -8.21 -12.02 -13.14
C PRO A 170 -9.42 -12.14 -12.19
N GLU A 171 -10.33 -13.08 -12.46
CA GLU A 171 -11.52 -13.33 -11.63
C GLU A 171 -11.16 -13.88 -10.25
N GLU A 172 -10.15 -14.74 -10.16
CA GLU A 172 -9.65 -15.26 -8.88
C GLU A 172 -9.04 -14.15 -8.03
N ALA A 173 -8.22 -13.28 -8.63
CA ALA A 173 -7.65 -12.12 -7.96
C ALA A 173 -8.74 -11.15 -7.47
N ALA A 174 -9.69 -10.81 -8.34
CA ALA A 174 -10.80 -9.92 -8.02
C ALA A 174 -11.69 -10.50 -6.90
N GLY A 175 -11.95 -11.81 -6.95
CA GLY A 175 -12.73 -12.51 -5.93
C GLY A 175 -12.04 -12.55 -4.58
N ALA A 176 -10.75 -12.88 -4.53
CA ALA A 176 -9.98 -12.86 -3.30
C ALA A 176 -9.92 -11.44 -2.71
N LEU A 177 -9.62 -10.42 -3.54
CA LEU A 177 -9.60 -9.02 -3.09
C LEU A 177 -10.97 -8.57 -2.54
N THR A 178 -12.05 -8.96 -3.21
CA THR A 178 -13.41 -8.64 -2.76
C THR A 178 -13.69 -9.24 -1.39
N ARG A 179 -13.40 -10.54 -1.19
CA ARG A 179 -13.61 -11.22 0.09
C ARG A 179 -12.74 -10.64 1.21
N LEU A 180 -11.47 -10.29 0.95
CA LEU A 180 -10.61 -9.62 1.93
C LEU A 180 -11.24 -8.34 2.47
N ARG A 181 -11.90 -7.53 1.63
CA ARG A 181 -12.59 -6.31 2.06
C ARG A 181 -13.74 -6.61 3.02
N TYR A 182 -14.51 -7.67 2.78
CA TYR A 182 -15.57 -8.10 3.70
C TYR A 182 -15.00 -8.62 5.01
N PHE A 183 -13.97 -9.47 4.95
CA PHE A 183 -13.31 -9.99 6.15
C PHE A 183 -12.70 -8.88 7.00
N GLN A 184 -12.09 -7.88 6.37
CA GLN A 184 -11.56 -6.71 7.06
C GLN A 184 -12.66 -5.94 7.82
N ARG A 185 -13.84 -5.73 7.21
CA ARG A 185 -14.97 -5.07 7.89
C ARG A 185 -15.42 -5.83 9.15
N VAL A 186 -15.46 -7.16 9.10
CA VAL A 186 -15.79 -7.98 10.28
C VAL A 186 -14.70 -7.86 11.35
N LEU A 187 -13.42 -7.92 10.96
CA LEU A 187 -12.28 -7.76 11.87
C LEU A 187 -12.24 -6.37 12.51
N ASP A 188 -12.60 -5.32 11.77
CA ASP A 188 -12.68 -3.94 12.27
C ASP A 188 -13.86 -3.78 13.25
N ALA A 189 -15.01 -4.37 12.93
CA ALA A 189 -16.16 -4.41 13.83
C ALA A 189 -15.82 -5.11 15.16
N LEU A 190 -15.10 -6.24 15.10
CA LEU A 190 -14.59 -6.93 16.29
C LEU A 190 -13.65 -6.04 17.11
N LYS A 191 -12.83 -5.20 16.46
CA LYS A 191 -11.94 -4.24 17.16
C LYS A 191 -12.69 -3.02 17.71
N GLY A 192 -13.96 -2.84 17.38
CA GLY A 192 -14.72 -1.62 17.69
C GLY A 192 -14.26 -0.42 16.86
N GLN A 193 -13.62 -0.66 15.72
CA GLN A 193 -13.23 0.38 14.76
C GLN A 193 -14.38 0.61 13.79
N ALA A 194 -14.74 1.87 13.57
CA ALA A 194 -15.70 2.21 12.52
C ALA A 194 -15.08 1.91 11.14
N PRO A 195 -15.87 1.46 10.16
CA PRO A 195 -15.35 1.23 8.81
C PRO A 195 -14.74 2.53 8.26
N GLU A 196 -13.50 2.48 7.75
CA GLU A 196 -12.97 3.59 6.96
C GLU A 196 -13.84 3.73 5.69
N VAL A 197 -14.44 4.92 5.53
CA VAL A 197 -15.32 5.30 4.41
C VAL A 197 -14.52 5.55 3.14
#